data_AF-A0A2A5CQE5-F1
#
_entry.id   AF-A0A2A5CQE5-F1
#
_cell.length_a   1.000
_cell.length_b   1.000
_cell.length_c   1.000
_cell.angle_alpha   90.00
_cell.angle_beta   90.00
_cell.angle_gamma   90.00
#
_symmetry.space_group_name_H-M   'P 1'
#
loop_
_entity.id
_entity.type
_entity.pdbx_description
1 polymer ?
#
loop_
_entity_poly.entity_id
_entity_poly.type
_entity_poly.pdbx_seq_one_letter_code
_entity_poly.pdbx_strand_id
1 'polypeptide(L)'
;MSNRLIYIDPTLDESLQRQIRQNLVEGILTGSFSPGSRLPSSRKLAQQLKVSRNTVVLVYQSLMDEGYIISRQRSGIYVSDEFQKGRINFQHTSTKNKRTSNNQSRFKGNLATTNERSFPSTWRKYRYPFIDGKFDSSLYPVKEWRDANNKANATNEIVQWSELHTLEDDPMLVDEIRTKILPRRGIQSPAEEILITVGNQQALHLICMLFVDKTTTVAVEEPGYPEFRDLLLLQGAGLVHQSVDDKGIVVDDNLDSCNIIYTTPSHQTPTSITMSLARRDELLQKAKQQDLLIIEDDFEFESNFLGQPHPALRSLDKDNRVVYVSCLSKVLVSGVQIGFIVADRDVIIELRKIRKMILRNPPYNNQRAVAYFLSLGYYDAFMMHLHKTFFERWLSLREALNIYLPNCINTGPIQGGTAYWITGPEQLDGDYLREKAAEEGILIEPVKRYFASSNYPENCFRLGITSIPNDRIQQGVKKLAQLIYQLTADHEENLSNAKGQLLNEKELHLLLPDVLLETQMVYGVPCRIELCADGSMIGQTGGKDHEEDIGRWWIENGMYYRQWNLWVYGEIKGFYVIMDGNKMKWFDGNNRFVRELQLKNNQDKLAP
;
A
#
# COMPACT_ATOMS: atom_id res chain seq x y z
N MET A 1 -57.73 8.83 12.22
CA MET A 1 -56.37 8.70 12.81
C MET A 1 -55.47 8.06 11.75
N SER A 2 -54.44 8.76 11.28
CA SER A 2 -53.58 8.29 10.20
C SER A 2 -52.71 7.12 10.68
N ASN A 3 -52.87 5.93 10.07
CA ASN A 3 -51.97 4.78 10.26
C ASN A 3 -50.66 5.10 9.54
N ARG A 4 -49.73 5.79 10.22
CA ARG A 4 -48.37 6.00 9.71
C ARG A 4 -47.60 4.70 9.93
N LEU A 5 -47.42 3.92 8.86
CA LEU A 5 -46.82 2.59 8.88
C LEU A 5 -45.30 2.73 9.12
N ILE A 6 -44.85 2.32 10.31
CA ILE A 6 -43.44 2.07 10.58
C ILE A 6 -43.12 0.69 9.97
N TYR A 7 -42.12 0.63 9.09
CA TYR A 7 -41.64 -0.61 8.48
C TYR A 7 -40.41 -1.12 9.24
N ILE A 8 -40.36 -2.43 9.46
CA ILE A 8 -39.21 -3.13 10.05
C ILE A 8 -38.77 -4.17 9.04
N ASP A 9 -37.46 -4.21 8.78
CA ASP A 9 -36.86 -5.22 7.91
C ASP A 9 -36.15 -6.29 8.76
N PRO A 10 -36.70 -7.52 8.84
CA PRO A 10 -36.10 -8.60 9.61
C PRO A 10 -34.86 -9.21 8.93
N THR A 11 -34.52 -8.81 7.69
CA THR A 11 -33.35 -9.31 6.95
C THR A 11 -32.08 -8.49 7.21
N LEU A 12 -32.22 -7.32 7.83
CA LEU A 12 -31.08 -6.49 8.23
C LEU A 12 -30.42 -7.04 9.50
N ASP A 13 -29.09 -6.92 9.57
CA ASP A 13 -28.25 -7.32 10.71
C ASP A 13 -28.38 -6.36 11.93
N GLU A 14 -29.37 -5.46 11.90
CA GLU A 14 -29.65 -4.49 12.97
C GLU A 14 -30.75 -4.98 13.91
N SER A 15 -30.60 -4.73 15.22
CA SER A 15 -31.62 -5.11 16.19
C SER A 15 -32.96 -4.40 15.94
N LEU A 16 -34.06 -5.12 16.18
CA LEU A 16 -35.43 -4.57 16.06
C LEU A 16 -35.62 -3.29 16.90
N GLN A 17 -34.96 -3.20 18.05
CA GLN A 17 -34.99 -2.00 18.89
C GLN A 17 -34.40 -0.78 18.18
N ARG A 18 -33.25 -0.95 17.51
CA ARG A 18 -32.59 0.11 16.75
C ARG A 18 -33.44 0.58 15.58
N GLN A 19 -34.00 -0.36 14.81
CA GLN A 19 -34.88 -0.04 13.67
C GLN A 19 -36.14 0.73 14.10
N ILE A 20 -36.81 0.31 15.17
CA ILE A 20 -38.02 0.99 15.69
C ILE A 20 -37.66 2.39 16.19
N ARG A 21 -36.54 2.52 16.93
CA ARG A 21 -36.07 3.81 17.44
C ARG A 21 -35.75 4.76 16.29
N GLN A 22 -34.98 4.33 15.29
CA GLN A 22 -34.60 5.16 14.15
C GLN A 22 -35.81 5.67 13.38
N ASN A 23 -36.77 4.80 13.06
CA ASN A 23 -38.00 5.20 12.35
C ASN A 23 -38.86 6.19 13.16
N LEU A 24 -38.95 6.01 14.49
CA LEU A 24 -39.68 6.94 15.36
C LEU A 24 -39.00 8.30 15.42
N VAL A 25 -37.67 8.34 15.60
CA VAL A 25 -36.89 9.58 15.64
C VAL A 25 -36.97 10.30 14.29
N GLU A 26 -36.75 9.61 13.18
CA GLU A 26 -36.87 10.17 11.83
C GLU A 26 -38.30 10.69 11.59
N GLY A 27 -39.32 9.94 11.99
CA GLY A 27 -40.70 10.37 11.90
C GLY A 27 -40.97 11.66 12.68
N ILE A 28 -40.45 11.78 13.90
CA ILE A 28 -40.59 12.99 14.74
C ILE A 28 -39.83 14.16 14.09
N LEU A 29 -38.59 13.93 13.63
CA LEU A 29 -37.73 14.97 13.07
C LEU A 29 -38.24 15.51 11.73
N THR A 30 -38.77 14.65 10.85
CA THR A 30 -39.33 15.01 9.54
C THR A 30 -40.73 15.63 9.63
N GLY A 31 -41.33 15.67 10.82
CA GLY A 31 -42.70 16.17 11.04
C GLY A 31 -43.79 15.13 10.72
N SER A 32 -43.40 13.92 10.34
CA SER A 32 -44.28 12.75 10.21
C SER A 32 -44.83 12.28 11.55
N PHE A 33 -44.40 12.80 12.70
CA PHE A 33 -45.17 12.82 13.93
C PHE A 33 -45.13 14.25 14.47
N SER A 34 -46.25 14.95 14.39
CA SER A 34 -46.30 16.37 14.75
C SER A 34 -46.07 16.55 16.25
N PRO A 35 -45.47 17.67 16.70
CA PRO A 35 -45.42 18.04 18.11
C PRO A 35 -46.80 17.93 18.76
N GLY A 36 -46.86 17.39 19.99
CA GLY A 36 -48.10 17.18 20.71
C GLY A 36 -49.00 16.07 20.15
N SER A 37 -48.62 15.40 19.06
CA SER A 37 -49.39 14.28 18.52
C SER A 37 -49.24 13.03 19.39
N ARG A 38 -50.33 12.27 19.52
CA ARG A 38 -50.36 11.04 20.31
C ARG A 38 -49.77 9.87 19.52
N LEU A 39 -48.78 9.21 20.10
CA LEU A 39 -48.22 7.96 19.57
C LEU A 39 -49.08 6.74 19.97
N PRO A 40 -48.99 5.62 19.23
CA PRO A 40 -49.64 4.38 19.64
C PRO A 40 -49.13 3.91 21.00
N SER A 41 -49.98 3.25 21.79
CA SER A 41 -49.54 2.62 23.04
C SER A 41 -48.50 1.52 22.77
N SER A 42 -47.68 1.18 23.75
CA SER A 42 -46.66 0.12 23.56
C SER A 42 -47.26 -1.22 23.12
N ARG A 43 -48.48 -1.56 23.59
CA ARG A 43 -49.23 -2.73 23.13
C ARG A 43 -49.69 -2.61 21.68
N LYS A 44 -50.24 -1.45 21.30
CA LYS A 44 -50.76 -1.22 19.95
C LYS A 44 -49.62 -1.20 18.93
N LEU A 45 -48.50 -0.54 19.24
CA LEU A 45 -47.34 -0.50 18.35
C LEU A 45 -46.70 -1.89 18.21
N ALA A 46 -46.55 -2.63 19.31
CA ALA A 46 -46.05 -4.01 19.27
C ALA A 46 -46.92 -4.92 18.39
N GLN A 47 -48.25 -4.78 18.47
CA GLN A 47 -49.18 -5.52 17.63
C GLN A 47 -49.08 -5.13 16.15
N GLN A 48 -48.97 -3.83 15.85
CA GLN A 48 -48.83 -3.34 14.47
C GLN A 48 -47.53 -3.82 13.82
N LEU A 49 -46.44 -3.85 14.59
CA LEU A 49 -45.11 -4.23 14.11
C LEU A 49 -44.82 -5.73 14.24
N LYS A 50 -45.73 -6.51 14.83
CA LYS A 50 -45.55 -7.94 15.13
C LYS A 50 -44.27 -8.24 15.92
N VAL A 51 -43.96 -7.41 16.92
CA VAL A 51 -42.79 -7.56 17.80
C VAL A 51 -43.18 -7.74 19.27
N SER A 52 -42.24 -8.15 20.12
CA SER A 52 -42.44 -8.21 21.57
C SER A 52 -42.76 -6.83 22.16
N ARG A 53 -43.72 -6.79 23.09
CA ARG A 53 -44.07 -5.57 23.84
C ARG A 53 -42.85 -4.98 24.56
N ASN A 54 -41.95 -5.80 25.09
CA ASN A 54 -40.77 -5.33 25.82
C ASN A 54 -39.82 -4.53 24.92
N THR A 55 -39.66 -4.94 23.65
CA THR A 55 -38.88 -4.21 22.64
C THR A 55 -39.38 -2.78 22.48
N VAL A 56 -40.70 -2.59 22.39
CA VAL A 56 -41.30 -1.25 22.24
C VAL A 56 -41.21 -0.44 23.53
N VAL A 57 -41.38 -1.08 24.69
CA VAL A 57 -41.26 -0.39 25.99
C VAL A 57 -39.85 0.18 26.18
N LEU A 58 -38.80 -0.57 25.87
CA LEU A 58 -37.42 -0.11 25.96
C LEU A 58 -37.13 1.07 25.03
N VAL A 59 -37.64 1.03 23.79
CA VAL A 59 -37.51 2.15 22.84
C VAL A 59 -38.24 3.38 23.34
N TYR A 60 -39.47 3.24 23.84
CA TYR A 60 -40.20 4.38 24.41
C TYR A 60 -39.52 4.94 25.66
N GLN A 61 -38.91 4.11 26.50
CA GLN A 61 -38.16 4.59 27.66
C GLN A 61 -36.97 5.44 27.22
N SER A 62 -36.13 4.95 26.30
CA SER A 62 -35.01 5.71 25.75
C SER A 62 -35.46 7.03 25.10
N LEU A 63 -36.56 7.04 24.33
CA LEU A 63 -37.08 8.26 23.72
C LEU A 63 -37.68 9.25 24.74
N MET A 64 -38.19 8.76 25.87
CA MET A 64 -38.64 9.61 26.98
C MET A 64 -37.44 10.22 27.71
N ASP A 65 -36.42 9.42 28.01
CA ASP A 65 -35.20 9.86 28.70
C ASP A 65 -34.44 10.92 27.87
N GLU A 66 -34.46 10.78 26.54
CA GLU A 66 -33.88 11.74 25.58
C GLU A 66 -34.81 12.93 25.25
N GLY A 67 -36.03 12.95 25.77
CA GLY A 67 -36.97 14.07 25.60
C GLY A 67 -37.70 14.16 24.26
N TYR A 68 -37.61 13.14 23.39
CA TYR A 68 -38.36 13.09 22.12
C TYR A 68 -39.86 12.92 22.33
N ILE A 69 -40.25 12.20 23.39
CA ILE A 69 -41.64 11.90 23.73
C ILE A 69 -41.88 12.10 25.22
N ILE A 70 -43.12 12.36 25.59
CA ILE A 70 -43.55 12.55 26.97
C ILE A 70 -44.71 11.60 27.30
N SER A 71 -44.71 11.06 28.51
CA SER A 71 -45.84 10.29 29.04
C SER A 71 -46.78 11.22 29.81
N ARG A 72 -48.07 11.24 29.44
CA ARG A 72 -49.12 11.96 30.18
C ARG A 72 -49.97 10.94 30.94
N GLN A 73 -50.07 11.10 32.27
CA GLN A 73 -50.76 10.15 33.15
C GLN A 73 -52.19 9.90 32.68
N ARG A 74 -52.58 8.62 32.54
CA ARG A 74 -53.90 8.15 32.05
C ARG A 74 -54.28 8.64 30.64
N SER A 75 -53.40 9.32 29.92
CA SER A 75 -53.67 9.95 28.62
C SER A 75 -52.85 9.32 27.49
N GLY A 76 -51.65 8.79 27.76
CA GLY A 76 -50.83 8.07 26.78
C GLY A 76 -49.49 8.74 26.51
N ILE A 77 -48.87 8.40 25.37
CA ILE A 77 -47.54 8.87 24.98
C ILE A 77 -47.69 9.89 23.86
N TYR A 78 -47.01 11.02 23.99
CA TYR A 78 -47.10 12.16 23.09
C TYR A 78 -45.72 12.58 22.62
N VAL A 79 -45.63 13.07 21.39
CA VAL A 79 -44.43 13.71 20.86
C VAL A 79 -44.20 15.03 21.62
N SER A 80 -42.99 15.24 22.14
CA SER A 80 -42.65 16.43 22.96
C SER A 80 -42.84 17.73 22.16
N ASP A 81 -43.24 18.83 22.79
CA ASP A 81 -43.31 20.14 22.11
C ASP A 81 -41.95 20.87 22.12
N GLU A 82 -40.96 20.35 22.86
CA GLU A 82 -39.71 21.06 23.12
C GLU A 82 -38.70 20.99 21.98
N PHE A 83 -38.71 19.95 21.14
CA PHE A 83 -37.74 19.82 20.04
C PHE A 83 -37.94 20.84 18.89
N GLN A 84 -39.06 21.59 18.88
CA GLN A 84 -39.27 22.68 17.92
C GLN A 84 -38.82 24.05 18.41
N LYS A 85 -38.54 24.24 19.71
CA LYS A 85 -38.19 25.56 20.28
C LYS A 85 -36.87 26.16 19.76
N GLY A 86 -36.11 25.44 18.93
CA GLY A 86 -34.90 25.93 18.25
C GLY A 86 -34.94 25.84 16.71
N ARG A 87 -36.06 25.48 16.08
CA ARG A 87 -36.16 25.37 14.63
C ARG A 87 -36.55 26.71 14.01
N ILE A 88 -35.63 27.30 13.23
CA ILE A 88 -35.95 28.38 12.30
C ILE A 88 -36.85 27.79 11.23
N ASN A 89 -38.09 28.29 11.11
CA ASN A 89 -39.00 27.89 10.04
C ASN A 89 -38.45 28.35 8.69
N PHE A 90 -37.74 27.47 7.99
CA PHE A 90 -37.48 27.65 6.58
C PHE A 90 -38.79 27.42 5.82
N GLN A 91 -39.41 28.50 5.36
CA GLN A 91 -40.42 28.42 4.31
C GLN A 91 -39.74 27.88 3.06
N HIS A 92 -39.96 26.60 2.76
CA HIS A 92 -39.54 25.99 1.50
C HIS A 92 -40.39 26.58 0.37
N THR A 93 -39.97 27.72 -0.17
CA THR A 93 -40.39 28.13 -1.50
C THR A 93 -39.78 27.14 -2.48
N SER A 94 -40.58 26.19 -2.96
CA SER A 94 -40.17 25.20 -3.95
C SER A 94 -40.06 25.85 -5.34
N THR A 95 -39.15 26.80 -5.51
CA THR A 95 -38.66 27.15 -6.85
C THR A 95 -37.64 26.09 -7.24
N LYS A 96 -38.07 25.11 -8.04
CA LYS A 96 -37.18 24.20 -8.79
C LYS A 96 -36.40 25.02 -9.82
N ASN A 97 -35.49 25.87 -9.37
CA ASN A 97 -34.44 26.39 -10.23
C ASN A 97 -33.41 25.28 -10.38
N LYS A 98 -33.33 24.69 -11.57
CA LYS A 98 -32.16 23.93 -12.02
C LYS A 98 -30.96 24.86 -11.92
N ARG A 99 -30.28 24.88 -10.77
CA ARG A 99 -28.98 25.51 -10.64
C ARG A 99 -28.00 24.69 -11.47
N THR A 100 -27.73 25.16 -12.68
CA THR A 100 -26.47 24.87 -13.36
C THR A 100 -25.38 25.60 -12.59
N SER A 101 -24.95 25.04 -11.46
CA SER A 101 -23.82 25.59 -10.71
C SER A 101 -22.53 25.26 -11.42
N ASN A 102 -22.19 26.01 -12.47
CA ASN A 102 -20.83 25.97 -12.99
C ASN A 102 -19.95 26.83 -12.07
N ASN A 103 -19.58 26.27 -10.91
CA ASN A 103 -18.73 26.92 -9.91
C ASN A 103 -17.25 27.02 -10.35
N GLN A 104 -16.93 26.61 -11.58
CA GLN A 104 -15.58 26.62 -12.16
C GLN A 104 -14.91 27.99 -12.09
N SER A 105 -15.65 29.09 -12.21
CA SER A 105 -15.09 30.45 -12.11
C SER A 105 -14.74 30.91 -10.69
N ARG A 106 -15.24 30.21 -9.65
CA ARG A 106 -14.97 30.55 -8.23
C ARG A 106 -13.83 29.73 -7.64
N PHE A 107 -13.52 28.59 -8.23
CA PHE A 107 -12.36 27.79 -7.83
C PHE A 107 -11.11 28.46 -8.41
N LYS A 108 -10.37 29.18 -7.56
CA LYS A 108 -9.10 29.84 -7.91
C LYS A 108 -7.97 28.82 -8.01
N GLY A 109 -8.14 27.85 -8.90
CA GLY A 109 -7.27 26.69 -9.07
C GLY A 109 -8.08 25.41 -9.09
N ASN A 110 -8.23 24.81 -10.27
CA ASN A 110 -8.39 23.37 -10.32
C ASN A 110 -7.02 22.80 -9.96
N LEU A 111 -6.92 22.07 -8.84
CA LEU A 111 -5.83 21.10 -8.65
C LEU A 111 -6.05 20.02 -9.71
N ALA A 112 -5.61 20.28 -10.94
CA ALA A 112 -5.74 19.37 -12.06
C ALA A 112 -4.92 18.07 -11.84
N THR A 113 -3.97 18.09 -10.90
CA THR A 113 -2.94 17.08 -10.73
C THR A 113 -3.33 15.89 -9.85
N THR A 114 -4.38 15.98 -9.00
CA THR A 114 -4.73 14.88 -8.08
C THR A 114 -5.77 13.89 -8.64
N ASN A 115 -6.18 14.01 -9.90
CA ASN A 115 -7.24 13.19 -10.48
C ASN A 115 -6.76 11.86 -11.08
N GLU A 116 -5.46 11.69 -11.32
CA GLU A 116 -4.90 10.42 -11.78
C GLU A 116 -4.78 9.45 -10.60
N ARG A 117 -5.89 8.79 -10.28
CA ARG A 117 -5.84 7.63 -9.38
C ARG A 117 -5.06 6.52 -10.07
N SER A 118 -4.09 5.91 -9.37
CA SER A 118 -3.36 4.75 -9.89
C SER A 118 -4.27 3.56 -10.23
N PHE A 119 -5.50 3.53 -9.68
CA PHE A 119 -6.45 2.44 -9.86
C PHE A 119 -7.91 2.92 -9.69
N PRO A 120 -8.91 2.17 -10.23
CA PRO A 120 -10.32 2.52 -10.09
C PRO A 120 -10.85 2.32 -8.66
N SER A 121 -11.89 3.07 -8.27
CA SER A 121 -12.55 2.90 -6.96
C SER A 121 -13.17 1.51 -6.78
N THR A 122 -13.47 0.84 -7.90
CA THR A 122 -14.01 -0.52 -7.96
C THR A 122 -12.94 -1.61 -7.97
N TRP A 123 -11.69 -1.31 -7.59
CA TRP A 123 -10.56 -2.25 -7.62
C TRP A 123 -10.87 -3.63 -7.00
N ARG A 124 -11.70 -3.69 -5.95
CA ARG A 124 -12.13 -4.95 -5.30
C ARG A 124 -12.92 -5.90 -6.21
N LYS A 125 -13.47 -5.41 -7.32
CA LYS A 125 -14.20 -6.22 -8.30
C LYS A 125 -13.26 -7.00 -9.23
N TYR A 126 -11.99 -6.62 -9.31
CA TYR A 126 -11.01 -7.27 -10.15
C TYR A 126 -10.51 -8.55 -9.48
N ARG A 127 -10.31 -9.59 -10.29
CA ARG A 127 -9.91 -10.91 -9.78
C ARG A 127 -8.47 -10.92 -9.29
N TYR A 128 -7.60 -10.17 -9.98
CA TYR A 128 -6.16 -10.10 -9.72
C TYR A 128 -5.69 -8.64 -9.50
N PRO A 129 -5.96 -8.03 -8.32
CA PRO A 129 -5.57 -6.65 -8.06
C PRO A 129 -4.13 -6.58 -7.52
N PHE A 130 -3.13 -6.31 -8.36
CA PHE A 130 -1.73 -6.09 -7.95
C PHE A 130 -1.45 -4.62 -7.66
N ILE A 131 -2.08 -4.06 -6.62
CA ILE A 131 -1.96 -2.64 -6.26
C ILE A 131 -1.40 -2.49 -4.84
N ASP A 132 -0.47 -1.56 -4.65
CA ASP A 132 0.08 -1.27 -3.32
C ASP A 132 -0.85 -0.36 -2.49
N GLY A 133 -0.69 -0.39 -1.17
CA GLY A 133 -1.40 0.49 -0.23
C GLY A 133 -2.90 0.21 -0.11
N LYS A 134 -3.38 -0.90 -0.67
CA LYS A 134 -4.74 -1.43 -0.48
C LYS A 134 -4.69 -2.80 0.16
N PHE A 135 -5.60 -3.03 1.08
CA PHE A 135 -5.56 -4.20 1.96
C PHE A 135 -6.88 -4.94 1.92
N ASP A 136 -6.79 -6.26 2.04
CA ASP A 136 -7.93 -7.10 2.31
C ASP A 136 -8.45 -6.83 3.73
N SER A 137 -9.77 -6.78 3.91
CA SER A 137 -10.38 -6.51 5.22
C SER A 137 -10.06 -7.57 6.27
N SER A 138 -9.74 -8.80 5.86
CA SER A 138 -9.30 -9.88 6.76
C SER A 138 -7.97 -9.59 7.44
N LEU A 139 -7.14 -8.71 6.87
CA LEU A 139 -5.88 -8.31 7.47
C LEU A 139 -6.09 -7.33 8.63
N TYR A 140 -7.27 -6.74 8.82
CA TYR A 140 -7.44 -5.73 9.87
C TYR A 140 -7.66 -6.40 11.25
N PRO A 141 -6.93 -5.98 12.32
CA PRO A 141 -7.05 -6.57 13.65
C PRO A 141 -8.27 -6.03 14.41
N VAL A 142 -9.48 -6.34 13.92
CA VAL A 142 -10.74 -5.74 14.38
C VAL A 142 -10.98 -5.96 15.87
N LYS A 143 -10.69 -7.16 16.38
CA LYS A 143 -10.95 -7.53 17.77
C LYS A 143 -10.07 -6.74 18.73
N GLU A 144 -8.77 -6.71 18.44
CA GLU A 144 -7.73 -6.03 19.21
C GLU A 144 -7.93 -4.51 19.16
N TRP A 145 -8.23 -3.97 17.98
CA TRP A 145 -8.56 -2.56 17.80
C TRP A 145 -9.80 -2.16 18.60
N ARG A 146 -10.84 -3.02 18.62
CA ARG A 146 -12.05 -2.77 19.40
C ARG A 146 -11.79 -2.78 20.91
N ASP A 147 -10.96 -3.70 21.41
CA ASP A 147 -10.59 -3.69 22.84
C ASP A 147 -9.82 -2.41 23.20
N ALA A 148 -8.83 -2.02 22.38
CA ALA A 148 -8.08 -0.78 22.59
C ALA A 148 -8.98 0.47 22.61
N ASN A 149 -9.98 0.53 21.70
CA ASN A 149 -10.97 1.61 21.69
C ASN A 149 -11.88 1.59 22.92
N ASN A 150 -12.33 0.41 23.36
CA ASN A 150 -13.16 0.30 24.56
C ASN A 150 -12.41 0.80 25.79
N LYS A 151 -11.10 0.51 25.89
CA LYS A 151 -10.25 1.04 26.97
C LYS A 151 -10.08 2.56 26.86
N ALA A 152 -9.74 3.08 25.68
CA ALA A 152 -9.55 4.52 25.47
C ALA A 152 -10.81 5.37 25.73
N ASN A 153 -11.99 4.76 25.68
CA ASN A 153 -13.27 5.39 25.97
C ASN A 153 -13.87 4.96 27.33
N ALA A 154 -13.08 4.34 28.21
CA ALA A 154 -13.50 4.11 29.58
C ALA A 154 -13.68 5.46 30.32
N THR A 155 -14.61 5.54 31.27
CA THR A 155 -14.99 6.81 31.92
C THR A 155 -13.80 7.58 32.49
N ASN A 156 -12.85 6.89 33.13
CA ASN A 156 -11.64 7.48 33.68
C ASN A 156 -10.70 8.05 32.59
N GLU A 157 -10.59 7.35 31.46
CA GLU A 157 -9.80 7.80 30.31
C GLU A 157 -10.44 9.04 29.67
N ILE A 158 -11.77 9.04 29.53
CA ILE A 158 -12.54 10.19 29.00
C ILE A 158 -12.22 11.46 29.78
N VAL A 159 -12.26 11.38 31.13
CA VAL A 159 -11.92 12.53 31.98
C VAL A 159 -10.51 13.02 31.67
N GLN A 160 -9.51 12.13 31.67
CA GLN A 160 -8.11 12.50 31.41
C GLN A 160 -7.91 13.22 30.08
N TRP A 161 -8.36 12.62 28.97
CA TRP A 161 -8.13 13.23 27.66
C TRP A 161 -9.06 14.42 27.37
N SER A 162 -10.20 14.54 28.08
CA SER A 162 -11.07 15.73 27.97
C SER A 162 -10.46 16.96 28.64
N GLU A 163 -9.64 16.75 29.68
CA GLU A 163 -8.94 17.81 30.42
C GLU A 163 -7.60 18.21 29.77
N LEU A 164 -7.12 17.46 28.77
CA LEU A 164 -5.96 17.82 27.96
C LEU A 164 -6.28 19.07 27.11
N HIS A 165 -5.98 20.24 27.68
CA HIS A 165 -6.19 21.54 27.04
C HIS A 165 -4.90 22.17 26.49
N THR A 166 -3.79 21.42 26.47
CA THR A 166 -2.48 21.87 25.99
C THR A 166 -2.31 21.60 24.48
N LEU A 167 -1.22 22.13 23.90
CA LEU A 167 -0.79 21.80 22.53
C LEU A 167 -0.04 20.46 22.45
N GLU A 168 0.07 19.76 23.58
CA GLU A 168 0.80 18.50 23.67
C GLU A 168 -0.02 17.36 23.09
N ASP A 169 0.66 16.27 22.75
CA ASP A 169 0.02 15.05 22.28
C ASP A 169 -0.24 14.10 23.45
N ASP A 170 -0.98 13.01 23.21
CA ASP A 170 -1.27 12.05 24.27
C ASP A 170 0.04 11.47 24.83
N PRO A 171 0.33 11.64 26.14
CA PRO A 171 1.62 11.28 26.70
C PRO A 171 1.87 9.77 26.68
N MET A 172 0.82 8.95 26.78
CA MET A 172 0.94 7.50 26.69
C MET A 172 1.31 7.09 25.27
N LEU A 173 0.69 7.69 24.25
CA LEU A 173 1.06 7.41 22.86
C LEU A 173 2.51 7.81 22.57
N VAL A 174 2.92 9.01 23.00
CA VAL A 174 4.28 9.50 22.79
C VAL A 174 5.30 8.57 23.45
N ASP A 175 5.03 8.09 24.66
CA ASP A 175 5.91 7.15 25.35
C ASP A 175 5.99 5.79 24.64
N GLU A 176 4.87 5.24 24.18
CA GLU A 176 4.84 3.98 23.44
C GLU A 176 5.59 4.09 22.09
N ILE A 177 5.46 5.21 21.37
CA ILE A 177 6.24 5.47 20.15
C ILE A 177 7.74 5.51 20.48
N ARG A 178 8.12 6.28 21.49
CA ARG A 178 9.51 6.46 21.92
C ARG A 178 10.16 5.16 22.39
N THR A 179 9.42 4.30 23.09
CA THR A 179 9.98 3.10 23.73
C THR A 179 9.85 1.84 22.89
N LYS A 180 8.89 1.75 21.97
CA LYS A 180 8.62 0.52 21.19
C LYS A 180 8.78 0.67 19.69
N ILE A 181 8.48 1.84 19.12
CA ILE A 181 8.49 2.05 17.67
C ILE A 181 9.84 2.60 17.21
N LEU A 182 10.27 3.76 17.73
CA LEU A 182 11.52 4.42 17.34
C LEU A 182 12.79 3.55 17.52
N PRO A 183 12.93 2.73 18.58
CA PRO A 183 14.11 1.89 18.74
C PRO A 183 14.30 0.86 17.64
N ARG A 184 13.23 0.44 16.93
CA ARG A 184 13.33 -0.45 15.75
C ARG A 184 14.06 0.19 14.58
N ARG A 185 14.17 1.52 14.57
CA ARG A 185 14.89 2.31 13.58
C ARG A 185 16.24 2.82 14.09
N GLY A 186 16.62 2.44 15.31
CA GLY A 186 17.80 2.96 15.99
C GLY A 186 17.61 4.38 16.54
N ILE A 187 16.40 4.95 16.48
CA ILE A 187 16.15 6.32 16.94
C ILE A 187 15.90 6.31 18.45
N GLN A 188 16.66 7.12 19.17
CA GLN A 188 16.42 7.47 20.57
C GLN A 188 16.11 8.95 20.63
N SER A 189 14.93 9.30 21.14
CA SER A 189 14.42 10.67 21.11
C SER A 189 13.67 10.98 22.40
N PRO A 190 13.85 12.17 23.00
CA PRO A 190 13.00 12.63 24.10
C PRO A 190 11.59 12.95 23.59
N ALA A 191 10.63 13.13 24.50
CA ALA A 191 9.21 13.34 24.13
C ALA A 191 8.99 14.69 23.43
N GLU A 192 9.82 15.68 23.76
CA GLU A 192 9.80 17.03 23.21
C GLU A 192 10.22 17.10 21.74
N GLU A 193 10.89 16.05 21.26
CA GLU A 193 11.32 15.88 19.87
C GLU A 193 10.30 15.10 19.02
N ILE A 194 9.12 14.79 19.57
CA ILE A 194 8.07 14.03 18.88
C ILE A 194 6.81 14.88 18.71
N LEU A 195 6.24 14.86 17.51
CA LEU A 195 4.96 15.47 17.19
C LEU A 195 4.03 14.45 16.53
N ILE A 196 2.85 14.23 17.09
CA ILE A 196 1.84 13.34 16.47
C ILE A 196 1.13 14.08 15.32
N THR A 197 0.86 13.39 14.24
CA THR A 197 0.19 13.94 13.05
C THR A 197 -0.99 13.08 12.62
N VAL A 198 -1.87 13.66 11.80
CA VAL A 198 -2.94 12.92 11.12
C VAL A 198 -2.36 12.29 9.84
N GLY A 199 -1.53 11.26 10.04
CA GLY A 199 -0.78 10.56 9.00
C GLY A 199 0.42 11.36 8.43
N ASN A 200 1.16 10.73 7.51
CA ASN A 200 2.36 11.32 6.91
C ASN A 200 2.07 12.54 6.04
N GLN A 201 0.92 12.58 5.36
CA GLN A 201 0.57 13.71 4.51
C GLN A 201 0.43 15.02 5.30
N GLN A 202 -0.17 14.97 6.50
CA GLN A 202 -0.17 16.15 7.36
C GLN A 202 1.25 16.47 7.84
N ALA A 203 2.06 15.48 8.19
CA ALA A 203 3.44 15.70 8.62
C ALA A 203 4.26 16.45 7.55
N LEU A 204 4.24 15.96 6.32
CA LEU A 204 4.89 16.57 5.17
C LEU A 204 4.36 17.98 4.89
N HIS A 205 3.05 18.20 5.02
CA HIS A 205 2.46 19.54 4.89
C HIS A 205 2.98 20.53 5.94
N LEU A 206 3.07 20.12 7.21
CA LEU A 206 3.60 20.95 8.28
C LEU A 206 5.09 21.28 8.05
N ILE A 207 5.89 20.29 7.62
CA ILE A 207 7.31 20.46 7.31
C ILE A 207 7.48 21.44 6.13
N CYS A 208 6.71 21.30 5.05
CA CYS A 208 6.71 22.25 3.94
C CYS A 208 6.37 23.67 4.41
N MET A 209 5.34 23.83 5.24
CA MET A 209 4.97 25.17 5.74
C MET A 209 6.06 25.80 6.61
N LEU A 210 6.88 24.99 7.29
CA LEU A 210 7.95 25.50 8.16
C LEU A 210 9.22 25.86 7.39
N PHE A 211 9.65 25.00 6.46
CA PHE A 211 10.98 25.10 5.85
C PHE A 211 10.98 25.56 4.39
N VAL A 212 9.82 25.60 3.73
CA VAL A 212 9.74 25.82 2.29
C VAL A 212 9.03 27.13 1.98
N ASP A 213 9.73 27.97 1.22
CA ASP A 213 9.19 29.14 0.56
C ASP A 213 9.72 29.24 -0.89
N LYS A 214 9.52 30.40 -1.53
CA LYS A 214 9.91 30.64 -2.93
C LYS A 214 11.42 30.75 -3.16
N THR A 215 12.20 30.86 -2.09
CA THR A 215 13.67 30.92 -2.12
C THR A 215 14.30 29.55 -1.87
N THR A 216 13.52 28.59 -1.38
CA THR A 216 13.97 27.23 -1.09
C THR A 216 14.05 26.38 -2.35
N THR A 217 15.16 25.70 -2.53
CA THR A 217 15.33 24.63 -3.53
C THR A 217 15.35 23.27 -2.85
N VAL A 218 14.52 22.34 -3.32
CA VAL A 218 14.37 21.00 -2.73
C VAL A 218 14.78 19.94 -3.76
N ALA A 219 15.74 19.08 -3.39
CA ALA A 219 16.03 17.86 -4.10
C ALA A 219 14.95 16.82 -3.78
N VAL A 220 14.30 16.29 -4.81
CA VAL A 220 13.33 15.21 -4.72
C VAL A 220 13.79 14.04 -5.57
N GLU A 221 13.60 12.82 -5.08
CA GLU A 221 13.89 11.61 -5.87
C GLU A 221 13.12 11.60 -7.20
N GLU A 222 13.76 11.11 -8.26
CA GLU A 222 13.19 10.96 -9.61
C GLU A 222 13.52 9.54 -10.13
N PRO A 223 12.53 8.63 -10.25
CA PRO A 223 11.12 8.81 -9.88
C PRO A 223 10.93 8.96 -8.35
N GLY A 224 9.88 9.66 -7.93
CA GLY A 224 9.63 9.96 -6.51
C GLY A 224 8.17 10.16 -6.15
N TYR A 225 7.91 10.65 -4.93
CA TYR A 225 6.55 10.73 -4.39
C TYR A 225 5.74 11.92 -4.97
N PRO A 226 4.69 11.69 -5.78
CA PRO A 226 4.03 12.77 -6.53
C PRO A 226 3.31 13.78 -5.64
N GLU A 227 2.62 13.29 -4.60
CA GLU A 227 1.86 14.14 -3.70
C GLU A 227 2.74 15.16 -2.96
N PHE A 228 3.98 14.78 -2.61
CA PHE A 228 4.92 15.71 -1.98
C PHE A 228 5.53 16.69 -2.98
N ARG A 229 5.84 16.22 -4.20
CA ARG A 229 6.27 17.10 -5.31
C ARG A 229 5.24 18.19 -5.59
N ASP A 230 3.97 17.83 -5.71
CA ASP A 230 2.87 18.78 -5.93
C ASP A 230 2.75 19.78 -4.78
N LEU A 231 2.88 19.32 -3.53
CA LEU A 231 2.85 20.18 -2.36
C LEU A 231 3.99 21.22 -2.36
N LEU A 232 5.20 20.82 -2.73
CA LEU A 232 6.36 21.72 -2.84
C LEU A 232 6.16 22.78 -3.94
N LEU A 233 5.63 22.37 -5.11
CA LEU A 233 5.31 23.28 -6.20
C LEU A 233 4.23 24.30 -5.81
N LEU A 234 3.20 23.87 -5.06
CA LEU A 234 2.16 24.76 -4.54
C LEU A 234 2.72 25.79 -3.55
N GLN A 235 3.72 25.41 -2.76
CA GLN A 235 4.44 26.30 -1.85
C GLN A 235 5.40 27.26 -2.59
N GLY A 236 5.69 26.97 -3.87
CA GLY A 236 6.50 27.79 -4.77
C GLY A 236 7.99 27.46 -4.75
N ALA A 237 8.37 26.28 -4.26
CA ALA A 237 9.76 25.84 -4.19
C ALA A 237 10.39 25.64 -5.58
N GLY A 238 11.70 25.87 -5.69
CA GLY A 238 12.51 25.30 -6.77
C GLY A 238 12.71 23.80 -6.54
N LEU A 239 12.68 22.99 -7.60
CA LEU A 239 12.88 21.54 -7.49
C LEU A 239 14.09 21.08 -8.29
N VAL A 240 14.92 20.24 -7.67
CA VAL A 240 15.95 19.44 -8.33
C VAL A 240 15.48 17.99 -8.34
N HIS A 241 15.34 17.42 -9.53
CA HIS A 241 14.92 16.03 -9.73
C HIS A 241 16.14 15.12 -9.69
N GLN A 242 16.40 14.52 -8.53
CA GLN A 242 17.61 13.74 -8.28
C GLN A 242 17.39 12.27 -8.63
N SER A 243 18.24 11.72 -9.50
CA SER A 243 18.15 10.31 -9.92
C SER A 243 18.34 9.34 -8.75
N VAL A 244 17.72 8.16 -8.87
CA VAL A 244 17.87 7.03 -7.94
C VAL A 244 18.56 5.87 -8.66
N ASP A 245 19.62 5.33 -8.06
CA ASP A 245 20.29 4.11 -8.53
C ASP A 245 19.99 2.91 -7.61
N ASP A 246 20.66 1.77 -7.82
CA ASP A 246 20.51 0.55 -7.02
C ASP A 246 20.92 0.70 -5.54
N LYS A 247 21.46 1.85 -5.14
CA LYS A 247 21.86 2.18 -3.77
C LYS A 247 21.02 3.30 -3.15
N GLY A 248 20.03 3.84 -3.86
CA GLY A 248 19.15 4.93 -3.41
C GLY A 248 19.37 6.24 -4.18
N ILE A 249 18.95 7.38 -3.61
CA ILE A 249 19.18 8.70 -4.20
C ILE A 249 20.68 8.91 -4.50
N VAL A 250 21.02 9.37 -5.71
CA VAL A 250 22.41 9.61 -6.11
C VAL A 250 22.92 10.88 -5.41
N VAL A 251 24.12 10.82 -4.84
CA VAL A 251 24.77 11.97 -4.19
C VAL A 251 25.83 12.52 -5.13
N ASP A 252 25.55 13.68 -5.73
CA ASP A 252 26.44 14.38 -6.67
C ASP A 252 26.40 15.90 -6.44
N ASP A 253 27.03 16.66 -7.33
CA ASP A 253 27.14 18.13 -7.22
C ASP A 253 25.82 18.86 -7.50
N ASN A 254 24.80 18.19 -8.08
CA ASN A 254 23.49 18.84 -8.28
C ASN A 254 22.85 19.22 -6.94
N LEU A 255 23.15 18.45 -5.88
CA LEU A 255 22.68 18.69 -4.53
C LEU A 255 23.29 19.94 -3.88
N ASP A 256 24.40 20.49 -4.40
CA ASP A 256 25.04 21.68 -3.85
C ASP A 256 24.18 22.95 -3.97
N SER A 257 23.23 22.95 -4.91
CA SER A 257 22.30 24.06 -5.13
C SER A 257 21.03 23.99 -4.29
N CYS A 258 20.86 22.93 -3.51
CA CYS A 258 19.64 22.65 -2.75
C CYS A 258 19.74 23.20 -1.32
N ASN A 259 18.60 23.31 -0.65
CA ASN A 259 18.50 23.57 0.79
C ASN A 259 17.98 22.34 1.55
N ILE A 260 17.15 21.54 0.87
CA ILE A 260 16.47 20.39 1.46
C ILE A 260 16.60 19.20 0.52
N ILE A 261 16.77 18.00 1.07
CA ILE A 261 16.67 16.73 0.36
C ILE A 261 15.49 15.94 0.92
N TYR A 262 14.57 15.50 0.08
CA TYR A 262 13.53 14.55 0.44
C TYR A 262 13.91 13.15 -0.07
N THR A 263 13.87 12.15 0.82
CA THR A 263 14.23 10.78 0.47
C THR A 263 13.39 9.75 1.21
N THR A 264 13.23 8.58 0.58
CA THR A 264 12.51 7.41 1.10
C THR A 264 13.48 6.22 1.28
N PRO A 265 14.43 6.26 2.23
CA PRO A 265 15.63 5.45 2.17
C PRO A 265 15.43 3.98 2.58
N SER A 266 14.35 3.64 3.28
CA SER A 266 14.08 2.25 3.70
C SER A 266 13.60 1.41 2.52
N HIS A 267 12.58 1.90 1.80
CA HIS A 267 12.09 1.33 0.55
C HIS A 267 11.65 2.49 -0.33
N GLN A 268 12.47 2.79 -1.33
CA GLN A 268 12.29 3.96 -2.17
C GLN A 268 10.93 3.91 -2.88
N THR A 269 10.19 5.00 -2.88
CA THR A 269 8.93 5.06 -3.62
C THR A 269 9.11 5.77 -4.94
N PRO A 270 8.89 5.11 -6.08
CA PRO A 270 8.12 3.85 -6.25
C PRO A 270 8.91 2.55 -6.39
N THR A 271 10.25 2.58 -6.44
CA THR A 271 11.08 1.46 -6.95
C THR A 271 11.30 0.31 -5.95
N SER A 272 10.98 0.52 -4.68
CA SER A 272 11.26 -0.34 -3.53
C SER A 272 12.74 -0.62 -3.27
N ILE A 273 13.65 0.16 -3.89
CA ILE A 273 15.10 0.08 -3.63
C ILE A 273 15.39 0.49 -2.19
N THR A 274 16.18 -0.31 -1.48
CA THR A 274 16.63 0.01 -0.12
C THR A 274 17.97 0.74 -0.19
N MET A 275 18.03 1.95 0.37
CA MET A 275 19.25 2.74 0.39
C MET A 275 20.34 2.05 1.20
N SER A 276 21.51 1.89 0.59
CA SER A 276 22.66 1.22 1.23
C SER A 276 23.22 2.04 2.39
N LEU A 277 23.86 1.39 3.37
CA LEU A 277 24.53 2.09 4.47
C LEU A 277 25.62 3.07 3.99
N ALA A 278 26.37 2.70 2.94
CA ALA A 278 27.37 3.57 2.35
C ALA A 278 26.74 4.84 1.76
N ARG A 279 25.61 4.71 1.04
CA ARG A 279 24.89 5.86 0.49
C ARG A 279 24.28 6.74 1.59
N ARG A 280 23.79 6.16 2.68
CA ARG A 280 23.29 6.90 3.85
C ARG A 280 24.39 7.78 4.48
N ASP A 281 25.59 7.24 4.65
CA ASP A 281 26.76 7.99 5.15
C ASP A 281 27.17 9.12 4.19
N GLU A 282 27.24 8.82 2.89
CA GLU A 282 27.55 9.79 1.83
C GLU A 282 26.55 10.97 1.82
N LEU A 283 25.25 10.68 1.96
CA LEU A 283 24.19 11.69 2.02
C LEU A 283 24.29 12.57 3.27
N LEU A 284 24.53 11.98 4.44
CA LEU A 284 24.71 12.73 5.70
C LEU A 284 25.96 13.62 5.64
N GLN A 285 27.05 13.13 5.05
CA GLN A 285 28.27 13.93 4.85
C GLN A 285 28.02 15.11 3.91
N LYS A 286 27.33 14.89 2.77
CA LYS A 286 26.95 15.96 1.85
C LYS A 286 26.06 17.00 2.54
N ALA A 287 25.07 16.56 3.31
CA ALA A 287 24.20 17.46 4.06
C ALA A 287 24.96 18.29 5.11
N LYS A 288 25.96 17.70 5.77
CA LYS A 288 26.85 18.43 6.67
C LYS A 288 27.70 19.48 5.94
N GLN A 289 28.26 19.12 4.79
CA GLN A 289 29.17 19.99 4.02
C GLN A 289 28.45 21.21 3.43
N GLN A 290 27.22 21.03 2.93
CA GLN A 290 26.46 22.05 2.22
C GLN A 290 25.33 22.67 3.05
N ASP A 291 25.30 22.39 4.35
CA ASP A 291 24.25 22.87 5.27
C ASP A 291 22.82 22.48 4.86
N LEU A 292 22.64 21.26 4.35
CA LEU A 292 21.33 20.78 3.88
C LEU A 292 20.50 20.21 5.05
N LEU A 293 19.18 20.35 4.94
CA LEU A 293 18.20 19.59 5.73
C LEU A 293 17.76 18.33 4.97
N ILE A 294 17.62 17.21 5.65
CA ILE A 294 17.08 15.98 5.07
C ILE A 294 15.70 15.71 5.66
N ILE A 295 14.70 15.51 4.81
CA ILE A 295 13.40 14.97 5.17
C ILE A 295 13.43 13.47 4.84
N GLU A 296 13.50 12.64 5.88
CA GLU A 296 13.43 11.18 5.78
C GLU A 296 11.98 10.73 5.95
N ASP A 297 11.35 10.26 4.88
CA ASP A 297 10.00 9.69 4.91
C ASP A 297 10.07 8.16 4.96
N ASP A 298 9.77 7.60 6.14
CA ASP A 298 9.99 6.20 6.47
C ASP A 298 8.68 5.48 6.82
N PHE A 299 7.84 5.24 5.82
CA PHE A 299 6.52 4.63 6.01
C PHE A 299 6.46 3.11 5.81
N GLU A 300 7.57 2.47 5.42
CA GLU A 300 7.57 1.07 5.00
C GLU A 300 8.68 0.20 5.59
N PHE A 301 9.43 0.70 6.57
CA PHE A 301 10.59 0.00 7.16
C PHE A 301 10.31 -1.41 7.71
N GLU A 302 9.07 -1.74 8.06
CA GLU A 302 8.71 -3.05 8.59
C GLU A 302 8.63 -4.13 7.49
N SER A 303 8.73 -3.76 6.21
CA SER A 303 8.65 -4.66 5.06
C SER A 303 10.02 -5.12 4.54
N ASN A 304 11.00 -5.29 5.43
CA ASN A 304 12.27 -5.92 5.09
C ASN A 304 12.09 -7.44 5.12
N PHE A 305 12.19 -8.07 3.94
CA PHE A 305 12.00 -9.51 3.77
C PHE A 305 13.32 -10.26 3.68
N LEU A 306 14.31 -9.66 3.04
CA LEU A 306 15.66 -10.19 2.91
C LEU A 306 16.61 -9.38 3.80
N GLY A 307 17.24 -10.04 4.78
CA GLY A 307 18.23 -9.42 5.65
C GLY A 307 17.65 -8.60 6.82
N GLN A 308 18.52 -7.84 7.47
CA GLN A 308 18.15 -6.97 8.61
C GLN A 308 17.86 -5.54 8.12
N PRO A 309 16.86 -4.86 8.71
CA PRO A 309 16.55 -3.49 8.34
C PRO A 309 17.73 -2.56 8.64
N HIS A 310 18.05 -1.66 7.69
CA HIS A 310 19.03 -0.60 7.94
C HIS A 310 18.47 0.44 8.94
N PRO A 311 19.29 1.00 9.85
CA PRO A 311 18.89 2.11 10.72
C PRO A 311 18.43 3.34 9.90
N ALA A 312 17.53 4.14 10.47
CA ALA A 312 17.07 5.39 9.87
C ALA A 312 18.22 6.41 9.75
N LEU A 313 18.18 7.31 8.76
CA LEU A 313 19.14 8.42 8.64
C LEU A 313 19.15 9.26 9.93
N ARG A 314 17.99 9.51 10.53
CA ARG A 314 17.89 10.23 11.82
C ARG A 314 18.67 9.56 12.95
N SER A 315 18.80 8.23 12.95
CA SER A 315 19.58 7.52 13.97
C SER A 315 21.10 7.67 13.79
N LEU A 316 21.54 7.94 12.56
CA LEU A 316 22.95 8.09 12.19
C LEU A 316 23.39 9.56 12.21
N ASP A 317 22.44 10.48 12.14
CA ASP A 317 22.64 11.92 12.17
C ASP A 317 23.20 12.39 13.52
N LYS A 318 24.28 13.18 13.47
CA LYS A 318 24.94 13.77 14.63
C LYS A 318 24.87 15.29 14.65
N ASP A 319 24.34 15.90 13.59
CA ASP A 319 24.35 17.33 13.34
C ASP A 319 22.92 17.93 13.34
N ASN A 320 21.90 17.15 13.73
CA ASN A 320 20.49 17.55 13.77
C ASN A 320 19.95 18.07 12.43
N ARG A 321 20.32 17.39 11.35
CA ARG A 321 19.93 17.73 9.97
C ARG A 321 18.78 16.89 9.44
N VAL A 322 18.39 15.81 10.12
CA VAL A 322 17.33 14.93 9.64
C VAL A 322 16.01 15.20 10.37
N VAL A 323 14.96 15.51 9.62
CA VAL A 323 13.57 15.48 10.06
C VAL A 323 12.97 14.14 9.62
N TYR A 324 12.71 13.27 10.59
CA TYR A 324 12.16 11.94 10.36
C TYR A 324 10.63 11.97 10.39
N VAL A 325 10.01 11.34 9.39
CA VAL A 325 8.57 11.22 9.25
C VAL A 325 8.19 9.75 9.14
N SER A 326 7.20 9.31 9.91
CA SER A 326 6.73 7.93 9.88
C SER A 326 5.28 7.84 10.33
N CYS A 327 4.67 6.70 10.02
CA CYS A 327 3.39 6.30 10.60
C CYS A 327 3.44 4.87 11.10
N LEU A 328 2.35 4.45 11.74
CA LEU A 328 2.09 3.02 11.94
C LEU A 328 1.79 2.36 10.58
N SER A 329 1.78 1.02 10.55
CA SER A 329 1.50 0.23 9.33
C SER A 329 0.36 0.80 8.46
N LYS A 330 0.61 0.86 7.14
CA LYS A 330 -0.37 1.32 6.13
C LYS A 330 -1.73 0.61 6.24
N VAL A 331 -1.76 -0.63 6.74
CA VAL A 331 -3.01 -1.38 6.98
C VAL A 331 -3.89 -0.67 8.02
N LEU A 332 -3.30 -0.26 9.15
CA LEU A 332 -4.00 0.46 10.23
C LEU A 332 -4.30 1.91 9.84
N VAL A 333 -3.37 2.56 9.12
CA VAL A 333 -3.50 3.97 8.71
C VAL A 333 -4.74 4.22 7.85
N SER A 334 -5.23 3.21 7.11
CA SER A 334 -6.44 3.32 6.28
C SER A 334 -7.71 3.71 7.05
N GLY A 335 -7.75 3.51 8.37
CA GLY A 335 -8.85 3.95 9.25
C GLY A 335 -8.44 4.81 10.45
N VAL A 336 -7.19 4.71 10.92
CA VAL A 336 -6.73 5.36 12.16
C VAL A 336 -5.97 6.67 11.89
N GLN A 337 -5.25 6.75 10.78
CA GLN A 337 -4.50 7.94 10.32
C GLN A 337 -3.63 8.61 11.42
N ILE A 338 -2.78 7.84 12.12
CA ILE A 338 -1.78 8.39 13.05
C ILE A 338 -0.40 8.29 12.43
N GLY A 339 0.25 9.44 12.30
CA GLY A 339 1.67 9.59 11.95
C GLY A 339 2.41 10.34 13.03
N PHE A 340 3.71 10.53 12.85
CA PHE A 340 4.53 11.34 13.74
C PHE A 340 5.77 11.89 13.03
N ILE A 341 6.26 13.01 13.55
CA ILE A 341 7.54 13.63 13.18
C ILE A 341 8.50 13.47 14.35
N VAL A 342 9.76 13.14 14.05
CA VAL A 342 10.88 13.24 14.99
C VAL A 342 11.90 14.23 14.45
N ALA A 343 12.15 15.30 15.19
CA ALA A 343 13.07 16.37 14.81
C ALA A 343 13.58 17.08 16.07
N ASP A 344 14.55 17.99 15.89
CA ASP A 344 15.01 18.85 16.97
C ASP A 344 13.85 19.56 17.71
N ARG A 345 14.01 19.76 19.02
CA ARG A 345 12.98 20.31 19.90
C ARG A 345 12.43 21.65 19.38
N ASP A 346 13.29 22.52 18.87
CA ASP A 346 12.87 23.85 18.41
C ASP A 346 12.02 23.74 17.13
N VAL A 347 12.35 22.79 16.25
CA VAL A 347 11.53 22.44 15.08
C VAL A 347 10.14 21.97 15.52
N ILE A 348 10.07 21.06 16.49
CA ILE A 348 8.79 20.54 17.01
C ILE A 348 7.93 21.62 17.64
N ILE A 349 8.54 22.58 18.36
CA ILE A 349 7.85 23.73 18.92
C ILE A 349 7.18 24.57 17.83
N GLU A 350 7.89 24.87 16.73
CA GLU A 350 7.30 25.63 15.61
C GLU A 350 6.24 24.83 14.86
N LEU A 351 6.47 23.53 14.61
CA LEU A 351 5.50 22.66 13.96
C LEU A 351 4.20 22.56 14.77
N ARG A 352 4.23 22.57 16.11
CA ARG A 352 3.02 22.62 16.96
C ARG A 352 2.21 23.90 16.73
N LYS A 353 2.88 25.04 16.54
CA LYS A 353 2.21 26.33 16.26
C LYS A 353 1.52 26.29 14.90
N ILE A 354 2.20 25.78 13.87
CA ILE A 354 1.64 25.62 12.52
C ILE A 354 0.47 24.63 12.54
N ARG A 355 0.63 23.47 13.20
CA ARG A 355 -0.42 22.46 13.34
C ARG A 355 -1.69 23.10 13.88
N LYS A 356 -1.60 23.86 14.96
CA LYS A 356 -2.74 24.56 15.60
C LYS A 356 -3.56 25.43 14.63
N MET A 357 -2.93 25.99 13.61
CA MET A 357 -3.62 26.82 12.60
C MET A 357 -4.48 25.97 11.65
N ILE A 358 -4.10 24.72 11.39
CA ILE A 358 -4.81 23.78 10.51
C ILE A 358 -5.78 22.91 11.31
N LEU A 359 -5.31 22.36 12.44
CA LEU A 359 -6.00 21.43 13.31
C LEU A 359 -5.38 21.55 14.72
N ARG A 360 -6.18 21.71 15.78
CA ARG A 360 -5.64 21.79 17.15
C ARG A 360 -4.72 20.61 17.51
N ASN A 361 -5.29 19.41 17.61
CA ASN A 361 -4.57 18.17 17.88
C ASN A 361 -5.26 17.02 17.12
N PRO A 362 -4.53 15.97 16.71
CA PRO A 362 -5.15 14.70 16.36
C PRO A 362 -6.08 14.24 17.50
N PRO A 363 -7.26 13.63 17.23
CA PRO A 363 -8.23 13.29 18.28
C PRO A 363 -7.60 12.44 19.39
N TYR A 364 -7.66 12.92 20.64
CA TYR A 364 -6.98 12.25 21.76
C TYR A 364 -7.52 10.85 22.04
N ASN A 365 -8.82 10.61 21.87
CA ASN A 365 -9.41 9.28 22.00
C ASN A 365 -8.77 8.28 21.00
N ASN A 366 -8.46 8.73 19.79
CA ASN A 366 -7.75 7.90 18.80
C ASN A 366 -6.28 7.72 19.19
N GLN A 367 -5.62 8.79 19.67
CA GLN A 367 -4.24 8.69 20.17
C GLN A 367 -4.13 7.68 21.33
N ARG A 368 -5.04 7.76 22.31
CA ARG A 368 -5.14 6.84 23.45
C ARG A 368 -5.48 5.42 23.03
N ALA A 369 -6.35 5.23 22.05
CA ALA A 369 -6.65 3.90 21.49
C ALA A 369 -5.40 3.28 20.86
N VAL A 370 -4.62 4.06 20.10
CA VAL A 370 -3.34 3.60 19.56
C VAL A 370 -2.34 3.31 20.69
N ALA A 371 -2.29 4.15 21.72
CA ALA A 371 -1.43 3.92 22.87
C ALA A 371 -1.74 2.56 23.54
N TYR A 372 -3.01 2.21 23.76
CA TYR A 372 -3.38 0.88 24.24
C TYR A 372 -3.06 -0.25 23.27
N PHE A 373 -3.21 -0.01 21.96
CA PHE A 373 -2.88 -0.99 20.94
C PHE A 373 -1.38 -1.34 20.92
N LEU A 374 -0.52 -0.35 21.18
CA LEU A 374 0.93 -0.53 21.38
C LEU A 374 1.25 -1.13 22.75
N SER A 375 0.62 -0.62 23.82
CA SER A 375 0.92 -1.01 25.21
C SER A 375 0.63 -2.49 25.47
N LEU A 376 -0.46 -3.00 24.92
CA LEU A 376 -0.91 -4.39 25.07
C LEU A 376 -0.22 -5.37 24.12
N GLY A 377 0.72 -4.91 23.28
CA GLY A 377 1.46 -5.75 22.33
C GLY A 377 0.63 -6.19 21.12
N TYR A 378 -0.56 -5.60 20.91
CA TYR A 378 -1.40 -5.94 19.76
C TYR A 378 -0.74 -5.55 18.44
N TYR A 379 -0.04 -4.41 18.41
CA TYR A 379 0.73 -4.00 17.25
C TYR A 379 1.82 -5.01 16.88
N ASP A 380 2.51 -5.57 17.87
CA ASP A 380 3.62 -6.50 17.61
C ASP A 380 3.12 -7.82 17.02
N ALA A 381 2.07 -8.38 17.62
CA ALA A 381 1.42 -9.58 17.10
C ALA A 381 0.85 -9.34 15.69
N PHE A 382 0.25 -8.17 15.49
CA PHE A 382 -0.29 -7.76 14.20
C PHE A 382 0.78 -7.63 13.12
N MET A 383 1.90 -6.96 13.42
CA MET A 383 3.01 -6.79 12.49
C MET A 383 3.70 -8.10 12.15
N MET A 384 3.86 -9.01 13.12
CA MET A 384 4.39 -10.35 12.86
C MET A 384 3.49 -11.12 11.88
N HIS A 385 2.17 -11.02 12.03
CA HIS A 385 1.22 -11.64 11.10
C HIS A 385 1.28 -11.01 9.70
N LEU A 386 1.34 -9.68 9.61
CA LEU A 386 1.47 -8.97 8.34
C LEU A 386 2.78 -9.30 7.63
N HIS A 387 3.90 -9.28 8.36
CA HIS A 387 5.22 -9.59 7.81
C HIS A 387 5.23 -10.98 7.18
N LYS A 388 4.75 -12.01 7.90
CA LYS A 388 4.61 -13.37 7.36
C LYS A 388 3.74 -13.39 6.09
N THR A 389 2.57 -12.77 6.15
CA THR A 389 1.61 -12.80 5.04
C THR A 389 2.17 -12.09 3.79
N PHE A 390 2.79 -10.93 3.96
CA PHE A 390 3.37 -10.20 2.86
C PHE A 390 4.65 -10.86 2.35
N PHE A 391 5.45 -11.49 3.21
CA PHE A 391 6.60 -12.27 2.79
C PHE A 391 6.19 -13.44 1.87
N GLU A 392 5.16 -14.21 2.26
CA GLU A 392 4.61 -15.31 1.45
C GLU A 392 4.13 -14.82 0.07
N ARG A 393 3.43 -13.67 0.03
CA ARG A 393 2.97 -13.05 -1.22
C ARG A 393 4.11 -12.51 -2.06
N TRP A 394 5.09 -11.88 -1.42
CA TRP A 394 6.28 -11.32 -2.07
C TRP A 394 7.09 -12.43 -2.74
N LEU A 395 7.29 -13.55 -2.05
CA LEU A 395 7.97 -14.73 -2.58
C LEU A 395 7.16 -15.38 -3.70
N SER A 396 5.85 -15.58 -3.51
CA SER A 396 4.98 -16.15 -4.55
C SER A 396 4.97 -15.31 -5.83
N LEU A 397 4.99 -13.98 -5.71
CA LEU A 397 5.09 -13.06 -6.85
C LEU A 397 6.47 -13.17 -7.51
N ARG A 398 7.55 -13.19 -6.72
CA ARG A 398 8.92 -13.37 -7.21
C ARG A 398 9.07 -14.63 -8.05
N GLU A 399 8.60 -15.75 -7.51
CA GLU A 399 8.65 -17.05 -8.16
C GLU A 399 7.84 -17.05 -9.45
N ALA A 400 6.60 -16.57 -9.39
CA ALA A 400 5.74 -16.52 -10.56
C ALA A 400 6.34 -15.65 -11.68
N LEU A 401 6.92 -14.49 -11.34
CA LEU A 401 7.61 -13.62 -12.30
C LEU A 401 8.83 -14.33 -12.93
N ASN A 402 9.66 -15.00 -12.11
CA ASN A 402 10.81 -15.76 -12.59
C ASN A 402 10.42 -16.95 -13.49
N ILE A 403 9.24 -17.52 -13.27
CA ILE A 403 8.73 -18.68 -14.02
C ILE A 403 8.11 -18.26 -15.35
N TYR A 404 7.27 -17.22 -15.34
CA TYR A 404 6.45 -16.86 -16.49
C TYR A 404 7.07 -15.77 -17.37
N LEU A 405 7.96 -14.94 -16.84
CA LEU A 405 8.66 -13.87 -17.55
C LEU A 405 10.20 -13.91 -17.35
N PRO A 406 10.85 -15.09 -17.39
CA PRO A 406 12.27 -15.26 -17.04
C PRO A 406 13.26 -14.34 -17.76
N ASN A 407 12.97 -13.94 -18.99
CA ASN A 407 13.84 -13.13 -19.85
C ASN A 407 13.21 -11.83 -20.35
N CYS A 408 11.93 -11.62 -20.05
CA CYS A 408 11.18 -10.47 -20.56
C CYS A 408 11.20 -9.30 -19.58
N ILE A 409 11.57 -9.54 -18.31
CA ILE A 409 11.50 -8.52 -17.27
C ILE A 409 12.76 -8.48 -16.40
N ASN A 410 13.01 -7.29 -15.83
CA ASN A 410 13.99 -7.05 -14.78
C ASN A 410 13.30 -6.37 -13.60
N THR A 411 13.51 -6.90 -12.39
CA THR A 411 12.93 -6.35 -11.16
C THR A 411 13.95 -5.59 -10.28
N GLY A 412 15.23 -5.55 -10.66
CA GLY A 412 16.30 -5.00 -9.83
C GLY A 412 16.57 -5.80 -8.54
N PRO A 413 17.57 -5.38 -7.74
CA PRO A 413 18.00 -6.06 -6.52
C PRO A 413 17.13 -5.71 -5.30
N ILE A 414 15.81 -5.89 -5.40
CA ILE A 414 14.86 -5.52 -4.34
C ILE A 414 15.00 -6.47 -3.13
N GLN A 415 15.17 -5.90 -1.94
CA GLN A 415 15.32 -6.64 -0.67
C GLN A 415 14.05 -6.68 0.19
N GLY A 416 13.07 -5.85 -0.15
CA GLY A 416 11.83 -5.70 0.62
C GLY A 416 10.86 -4.73 -0.04
N GLY A 417 9.98 -4.15 0.76
CA GLY A 417 8.88 -3.33 0.28
C GLY A 417 7.70 -4.18 -0.19
N THR A 418 6.58 -3.54 -0.46
CA THR A 418 5.29 -4.20 -0.73
C THR A 418 4.94 -4.23 -2.22
N ALA A 419 5.88 -3.88 -3.09
CA ALA A 419 5.68 -3.88 -4.53
C ALA A 419 6.96 -4.24 -5.27
N TYR A 420 6.80 -4.76 -6.49
CA TYR A 420 7.89 -4.93 -7.44
C TYR A 420 7.79 -3.87 -8.52
N TRP A 421 8.87 -3.11 -8.71
CA TRP A 421 9.10 -2.34 -9.93
C TRP A 421 9.59 -3.29 -11.01
N ILE A 422 8.95 -3.26 -12.18
CA ILE A 422 9.22 -4.20 -13.26
C ILE A 422 9.52 -3.41 -14.51
N THR A 423 10.71 -3.63 -15.08
CA THR A 423 11.08 -3.16 -16.41
C THR A 423 10.79 -4.29 -17.39
N GLY A 424 9.84 -4.10 -18.31
CA GLY A 424 9.51 -5.05 -19.38
C GLY A 424 10.35 -4.84 -20.65
N PRO A 425 10.00 -5.52 -21.76
CA PRO A 425 10.68 -5.35 -23.04
C PRO A 425 10.62 -3.90 -23.53
N GLU A 426 11.63 -3.41 -24.25
CA GLU A 426 11.73 -2.01 -24.68
C GLU A 426 10.51 -1.51 -25.47
N GLN A 427 9.84 -2.40 -26.20
CA GLN A 427 8.68 -2.09 -27.05
C GLN A 427 7.35 -2.11 -26.30
N LEU A 428 7.35 -2.53 -25.03
CA LEU A 428 6.16 -2.59 -24.21
C LEU A 428 5.77 -1.17 -23.77
N ASP A 429 4.52 -0.78 -23.98
CA ASP A 429 3.92 0.40 -23.35
C ASP A 429 3.19 -0.04 -22.07
N GLY A 430 3.67 0.42 -20.91
CA GLY A 430 3.12 0.10 -19.60
C GLY A 430 1.71 0.64 -19.37
N ASP A 431 1.37 1.81 -19.93
CA ASP A 431 0.03 2.37 -19.84
C ASP A 431 -0.95 1.59 -20.72
N TYR A 432 -0.53 1.20 -21.92
CA TYR A 432 -1.32 0.32 -22.79
C TYR A 432 -1.50 -1.08 -22.18
N LEU A 433 -0.43 -1.66 -21.60
CA LEU A 433 -0.50 -2.91 -20.87
C LEU A 433 -1.49 -2.82 -19.71
N ARG A 434 -1.49 -1.72 -18.94
CA ARG A 434 -2.44 -1.50 -17.84
C ARG A 434 -3.88 -1.57 -18.32
N GLU A 435 -4.19 -0.95 -19.46
CA GLU A 435 -5.55 -0.97 -20.02
C GLU A 435 -5.97 -2.37 -20.45
N LYS A 436 -5.11 -3.08 -21.17
CA LYS A 436 -5.37 -4.46 -21.61
C LYS A 436 -5.41 -5.47 -20.46
N ALA A 437 -4.56 -5.32 -19.46
CA ALA A 437 -4.59 -6.13 -18.26
C ALA A 437 -5.92 -5.96 -17.49
N ALA A 438 -6.45 -4.72 -17.43
CA ALA A 438 -7.71 -4.44 -16.77
C ALA A 438 -8.90 -5.14 -17.47
N GLU A 439 -8.89 -5.22 -18.80
CA GLU A 439 -9.88 -5.99 -19.59
C GLU A 439 -9.88 -7.49 -19.20
N GLU A 440 -8.71 -8.04 -18.87
CA GLU A 440 -8.50 -9.42 -18.41
C GLU A 440 -8.74 -9.64 -16.89
N GLY A 441 -9.16 -8.58 -16.18
CA GLY A 441 -9.42 -8.62 -14.73
C GLY A 441 -8.17 -8.49 -13.85
N ILE A 442 -7.07 -8.00 -14.41
CA ILE A 442 -5.77 -7.78 -13.75
C ILE A 442 -5.56 -6.28 -13.57
N LEU A 443 -5.29 -5.82 -12.35
CA LEU A 443 -4.88 -4.44 -12.11
C LEU A 443 -3.38 -4.39 -11.82
N ILE A 444 -2.68 -3.50 -12.52
CA ILE A 444 -1.29 -3.16 -12.31
C ILE A 444 -1.17 -1.65 -12.14
N GLU A 445 -0.11 -1.17 -11.50
CA GLU A 445 0.08 0.26 -11.24
C GLU A 445 0.92 0.92 -12.33
N PRO A 446 0.46 2.06 -12.91
CA PRO A 446 1.24 2.82 -13.88
C PRO A 446 2.39 3.58 -13.20
N VAL A 447 3.49 3.75 -13.93
CA VAL A 447 4.70 4.40 -13.39
C VAL A 447 4.82 5.89 -13.70
N LYS A 448 4.18 6.36 -14.78
CA LYS A 448 4.28 7.74 -15.29
C LYS A 448 4.15 8.80 -14.20
N ARG A 449 3.15 8.64 -13.33
CA ARG A 449 2.84 9.59 -12.25
C ARG A 449 4.03 9.87 -11.32
N TYR A 450 4.95 8.92 -11.17
CA TYR A 450 6.10 9.06 -10.27
C TYR A 450 7.22 9.92 -10.88
N PHE A 451 7.21 10.16 -12.19
CA PHE A 451 8.14 11.03 -12.87
C PHE A 451 7.60 12.46 -12.96
N ALA A 452 8.48 13.43 -12.83
CA ALA A 452 8.22 14.82 -13.17
C ALA A 452 8.51 15.09 -14.66
N SER A 453 9.49 14.37 -15.19
CA SER A 453 9.86 14.44 -16.60
C SER A 453 8.78 13.80 -17.49
N SER A 454 8.58 14.39 -18.67
CA SER A 454 7.79 13.76 -19.75
C SER A 454 8.55 12.62 -20.45
N ASN A 455 9.87 12.61 -20.32
CA ASN A 455 10.73 11.51 -20.75
C ASN A 455 10.93 10.56 -19.57
N TYR A 456 10.25 9.42 -19.59
CA TYR A 456 10.29 8.37 -18.56
C TYR A 456 10.30 6.99 -19.23
N PRO A 457 10.75 5.91 -18.55
CA PRO A 457 10.72 4.57 -19.11
C PRO A 457 9.28 4.06 -19.27
N GLU A 458 8.77 4.06 -20.50
CA GLU A 458 7.40 3.66 -20.83
C GLU A 458 7.14 2.16 -20.63
N ASN A 459 8.19 1.34 -20.72
CA ASN A 459 8.15 -0.11 -20.53
C ASN A 459 8.15 -0.57 -19.07
N CYS A 460 7.93 0.33 -18.12
CA CYS A 460 7.91 0.00 -16.70
C CYS A 460 6.49 -0.04 -16.13
N PHE A 461 6.26 -0.96 -15.19
CA PHE A 461 5.01 -1.09 -14.44
C PHE A 461 5.29 -1.62 -13.03
N ARG A 462 4.31 -1.50 -12.14
CA ARG A 462 4.47 -1.95 -10.75
C ARG A 462 3.39 -2.94 -10.33
N LEU A 463 3.80 -3.97 -9.59
CA LEU A 463 2.90 -5.00 -9.03
C LEU A 463 2.96 -4.98 -7.50
N GLY A 464 1.90 -4.47 -6.86
CA GLY A 464 1.75 -4.48 -5.41
C GLY A 464 1.23 -5.81 -4.86
N ILE A 465 1.69 -6.21 -3.67
CA ILE A 465 1.29 -7.48 -3.01
C ILE A 465 0.23 -7.30 -1.92
N THR A 466 -0.04 -6.06 -1.51
CA THR A 466 -0.87 -5.80 -0.33
C THR A 466 -2.34 -6.15 -0.54
N SER A 467 -2.84 -5.98 -1.77
CA SER A 467 -4.26 -6.17 -2.11
C SER A 467 -4.62 -7.55 -2.64
N ILE A 468 -3.65 -8.32 -3.14
CA ILE A 468 -3.90 -9.62 -3.77
C ILE A 468 -3.73 -10.78 -2.77
N PRO A 469 -4.71 -11.69 -2.67
CA PRO A 469 -4.55 -12.95 -1.94
C PRO A 469 -3.49 -13.87 -2.56
N ASN A 470 -2.77 -14.62 -1.73
CA ASN A 470 -1.61 -15.42 -2.17
C ASN A 470 -1.97 -16.47 -3.24
N ASP A 471 -3.11 -17.14 -3.08
CA ASP A 471 -3.64 -18.17 -3.98
C ASP A 471 -3.95 -17.66 -5.41
N ARG A 472 -4.03 -16.34 -5.60
CA ARG A 472 -4.33 -15.71 -6.90
C ARG A 472 -3.10 -15.19 -7.63
N ILE A 473 -1.97 -15.04 -6.95
CA ILE A 473 -0.77 -14.41 -7.51
C ILE A 473 -0.28 -15.17 -8.74
N GLN A 474 -0.06 -16.48 -8.61
CA GLN A 474 0.47 -17.31 -9.68
C GLN A 474 -0.39 -17.24 -10.96
N GLN A 475 -1.70 -17.38 -10.83
CA GLN A 475 -2.63 -17.31 -11.99
C GLN A 475 -2.67 -15.90 -12.60
N GLY A 476 -2.63 -14.86 -11.77
CA GLY A 476 -2.61 -13.47 -12.23
C GLY A 476 -1.37 -13.17 -13.05
N VAL A 477 -0.19 -13.57 -12.55
CA VAL A 477 1.09 -13.39 -13.26
C VAL A 477 1.13 -14.22 -14.54
N LYS A 478 0.62 -15.46 -14.55
CA LYS A 478 0.55 -16.29 -15.76
C LYS A 478 -0.26 -15.61 -16.88
N LYS A 479 -1.43 -15.05 -16.55
CA LYS A 479 -2.25 -14.31 -17.53
C LYS A 479 -1.57 -13.02 -17.98
N LEU A 480 -0.96 -12.28 -17.05
CA LEU A 480 -0.21 -11.06 -17.38
C LEU A 480 0.95 -11.37 -18.34
N ALA A 481 1.68 -12.45 -18.09
CA ALA A 481 2.76 -12.88 -18.95
C ALA A 481 2.26 -13.21 -20.37
N GLN A 482 1.16 -13.98 -20.48
CA GLN A 482 0.54 -14.28 -21.77
C GLN A 482 0.18 -13.00 -22.55
N LEU A 483 -0.34 -11.98 -21.86
CA LEU A 483 -0.67 -10.70 -22.46
C LEU A 483 0.59 -9.94 -22.91
N ILE A 484 1.63 -9.87 -22.08
CA ILE A 484 2.91 -9.23 -22.45
C ILE A 484 3.45 -9.88 -23.72
N TYR A 485 3.56 -11.21 -23.77
CA TYR A 485 4.01 -11.93 -24.97
C TYR A 485 3.16 -11.65 -26.21
N GLN A 486 1.85 -11.45 -26.06
CA GLN A 486 0.98 -11.10 -27.19
C GLN A 486 1.25 -9.69 -27.70
N LEU A 487 1.53 -8.75 -26.81
CA LEU A 487 1.80 -7.35 -27.14
C LEU A 487 3.21 -7.15 -27.71
N THR A 488 4.16 -8.03 -27.38
CA THR A 488 5.57 -7.94 -27.84
C THR A 488 5.92 -8.95 -28.93
N ALA A 489 4.98 -9.81 -29.35
CA ALA A 489 5.21 -10.94 -30.26
C ALA A 489 5.95 -10.58 -31.56
N ASP A 490 5.67 -9.41 -32.14
CA ASP A 490 6.26 -8.98 -33.42
C ASP A 490 7.74 -8.59 -33.29
N HIS A 491 8.23 -8.36 -32.07
CA HIS A 491 9.58 -7.86 -31.78
C HIS A 491 10.46 -8.91 -31.08
N GLU A 492 9.87 -9.97 -30.52
CA GLU A 492 10.61 -11.00 -29.81
C GLU A 492 11.20 -12.06 -30.75
N GLU A 493 12.36 -12.60 -30.34
CA GLU A 493 12.93 -13.79 -30.98
C GLU A 493 11.97 -14.98 -30.78
N ASN A 494 11.71 -15.71 -31.86
CA ASN A 494 10.89 -16.90 -31.89
C ASN A 494 11.66 -18.06 -32.53
N LEU A 495 11.16 -19.27 -32.38
CA LEU A 495 11.88 -20.48 -32.84
C LEU A 495 12.30 -20.42 -34.33
N SER A 496 11.51 -19.74 -35.18
CA SER A 496 11.74 -19.65 -36.61
C SER A 496 12.74 -18.56 -37.06
N ASN A 497 12.89 -17.50 -36.27
CA ASN A 497 13.81 -16.39 -36.58
C ASN A 497 15.07 -16.41 -35.71
N ALA A 498 15.12 -17.32 -34.74
CA ALA A 498 16.20 -17.43 -33.80
C ALA A 498 17.52 -17.82 -34.46
N LYS A 499 18.59 -17.16 -34.04
CA LYS A 499 19.93 -17.47 -34.52
C LYS A 499 20.45 -18.74 -33.84
N GLY A 500 20.98 -19.68 -34.63
CA GLY A 500 21.61 -20.91 -34.15
C GLY A 500 21.07 -22.15 -34.85
N GLN A 501 21.46 -23.32 -34.34
CA GLN A 501 20.96 -24.62 -34.82
C GLN A 501 19.89 -25.15 -33.87
N LEU A 502 18.69 -25.43 -34.40
CA LEU A 502 17.66 -26.19 -33.70
C LEU A 502 18.08 -27.65 -33.56
N LEU A 503 18.14 -28.14 -32.34
CA LEU A 503 18.56 -29.51 -32.05
C LEU A 503 17.43 -30.51 -32.28
N ASN A 504 17.75 -31.61 -32.96
CA ASN A 504 16.88 -32.77 -33.06
C ASN A 504 17.06 -33.72 -31.87
N GLU A 505 16.20 -34.74 -31.76
CA GLU A 505 16.21 -35.70 -30.65
C GLU A 505 17.57 -36.38 -30.42
N LYS A 506 18.28 -36.76 -31.48
CA LYS A 506 19.60 -37.39 -31.37
C LYS A 506 20.65 -36.42 -30.81
N GLU A 507 20.63 -35.18 -31.28
CA GLU A 507 21.55 -34.13 -30.83
C GLU A 507 21.30 -33.75 -29.38
N LEU A 508 20.03 -33.70 -28.95
CA LEU A 508 19.65 -33.49 -27.55
C LEU A 508 20.19 -34.59 -26.63
N HIS A 509 20.06 -35.87 -27.04
CA HIS A 509 20.60 -37.00 -26.28
C HIS A 509 22.13 -36.98 -26.18
N LEU A 510 22.82 -36.36 -27.13
CA LEU A 510 24.28 -36.21 -27.12
C LEU A 510 24.73 -35.03 -26.25
N LEU A 511 23.97 -33.94 -26.28
CA LEU A 511 24.35 -32.68 -25.65
C LEU A 511 24.01 -32.60 -24.16
N LEU A 512 22.79 -32.99 -23.78
CA LEU A 512 22.23 -32.69 -22.45
C LEU A 512 22.77 -33.54 -21.29
N PRO A 513 23.21 -34.80 -21.46
CA PRO A 513 23.81 -35.57 -20.37
C PRO A 513 25.12 -34.94 -19.85
N ASP A 514 25.23 -34.85 -18.52
CA ASP A 514 26.38 -34.34 -17.76
C ASP A 514 26.80 -32.93 -18.19
N VAL A 515 25.82 -32.02 -18.31
CA VAL A 515 26.06 -30.62 -18.66
C VAL A 515 25.75 -29.69 -17.49
N LEU A 516 26.59 -28.67 -17.34
CA LEU A 516 26.37 -27.57 -16.41
C LEU A 516 25.92 -26.32 -17.19
N LEU A 517 24.76 -25.81 -16.79
CA LEU A 517 24.11 -24.63 -17.35
C LEU A 517 24.19 -23.48 -16.34
N GLU A 518 24.68 -22.32 -16.76
CA GLU A 518 24.66 -21.09 -15.97
C GLU A 518 23.61 -20.12 -16.53
N THR A 519 22.78 -19.55 -15.65
CA THR A 519 21.77 -18.54 -15.98
C THR A 519 21.61 -17.54 -14.82
N GLN A 520 20.76 -16.53 -15.00
CA GLN A 520 20.44 -15.55 -13.97
C GLN A 520 18.92 -15.49 -13.78
N MET A 521 18.46 -15.39 -12.55
CA MET A 521 17.04 -15.18 -12.24
C MET A 521 16.62 -13.74 -12.58
N VAL A 522 15.32 -13.46 -12.72
CA VAL A 522 14.79 -12.11 -13.05
C VAL A 522 15.17 -11.01 -12.05
N TYR A 523 15.58 -11.42 -10.84
CA TYR A 523 16.03 -10.57 -9.74
C TYR A 523 17.57 -10.52 -9.61
N GLY A 524 18.30 -10.91 -10.65
CA GLY A 524 19.74 -10.69 -10.75
C GLY A 524 20.62 -11.74 -10.08
N VAL A 525 20.05 -12.80 -9.51
CA VAL A 525 20.81 -13.86 -8.81
C VAL A 525 21.31 -14.92 -9.80
N PRO A 526 22.62 -15.27 -9.80
CA PRO A 526 23.14 -16.37 -10.59
C PRO A 526 22.50 -17.71 -10.19
N CYS A 527 22.27 -18.58 -11.16
CA CYS A 527 21.71 -19.92 -10.96
C CYS A 527 22.47 -20.93 -11.83
N ARG A 528 22.76 -22.09 -11.25
CA ARG A 528 23.40 -23.23 -11.90
C ARG A 528 22.42 -24.39 -11.97
N ILE A 529 22.37 -25.04 -13.13
CA ILE A 529 21.57 -26.23 -13.34
C ILE A 529 22.49 -27.31 -13.92
N GLU A 530 22.66 -28.39 -13.19
CA GLU A 530 23.37 -29.59 -13.64
C GLU A 530 22.34 -30.62 -14.13
N LEU A 531 22.54 -31.12 -15.34
CA LEU A 531 21.74 -32.22 -15.91
C LEU A 531 22.58 -33.48 -15.89
N CYS A 532 22.20 -34.47 -15.10
CA CYS A 532 22.92 -35.74 -14.96
C CYS A 532 22.47 -36.74 -16.04
N ALA A 533 23.39 -37.60 -16.49
CA ALA A 533 23.10 -38.62 -17.51
C ALA A 533 22.02 -39.65 -17.11
N ASP A 534 21.74 -39.82 -15.82
CA ASP A 534 20.69 -40.71 -15.31
C ASP A 534 19.27 -40.10 -15.39
N GLY A 535 19.15 -38.89 -15.93
CA GLY A 535 17.88 -38.16 -16.03
C GLY A 535 17.52 -37.34 -14.78
N SER A 536 18.38 -37.33 -13.75
CA SER A 536 18.24 -36.39 -12.64
C SER A 536 18.80 -35.02 -12.99
N MET A 537 18.32 -33.97 -12.31
CA MET A 537 18.87 -32.61 -12.43
C MET A 537 18.99 -31.96 -11.05
N ILE A 538 20.00 -31.11 -10.89
CA ILE A 538 20.32 -30.40 -9.65
C ILE A 538 20.39 -28.91 -9.96
N GLY A 539 19.66 -28.11 -9.19
CA GLY A 539 19.62 -26.66 -9.30
C GLY A 539 20.22 -26.02 -8.06
N GLN A 540 21.07 -25.01 -8.25
CA GLN A 540 21.68 -24.25 -7.16
C GLN A 540 21.63 -22.76 -7.46
N THR A 541 21.08 -21.95 -6.55
CA THR A 541 21.19 -20.49 -6.64
C THR A 541 22.47 -20.00 -5.97
N GLY A 542 23.07 -18.95 -6.53
CA GLY A 542 24.13 -18.18 -5.89
C GLY A 542 23.53 -17.15 -4.92
N GLY A 543 24.32 -16.68 -3.94
CA GLY A 543 23.89 -15.62 -3.02
C GLY A 543 23.87 -16.07 -1.56
N LYS A 544 23.35 -15.21 -0.67
CA LYS A 544 23.41 -15.43 0.79
C LYS A 544 22.56 -16.62 1.27
N ASP A 545 21.43 -16.88 0.61
CA ASP A 545 20.43 -17.86 1.07
C ASP A 545 20.54 -19.22 0.38
N HIS A 546 21.58 -19.44 -0.46
CA HIS A 546 21.91 -20.69 -1.18
C HIS A 546 20.78 -21.73 -1.20
N GLU A 547 19.88 -21.62 -2.18
CA GLU A 547 18.79 -22.58 -2.36
C GLU A 547 19.20 -23.67 -3.34
N GLU A 548 18.85 -24.91 -3.00
CA GLU A 548 19.02 -26.08 -3.85
C GLU A 548 17.68 -26.76 -4.12
N ASP A 549 17.50 -27.27 -5.33
CA ASP A 549 16.40 -28.18 -5.65
C ASP A 549 16.88 -29.28 -6.58
N ILE A 550 16.17 -30.40 -6.54
CA ILE A 550 16.42 -31.55 -7.42
C ILE A 550 15.18 -31.82 -8.26
N GLY A 551 15.40 -32.43 -9.41
CA GLY A 551 14.33 -32.75 -10.34
C GLY A 551 14.70 -33.88 -11.28
N ARG A 552 13.89 -34.01 -12.31
CA ARG A 552 14.12 -34.92 -13.42
C ARG A 552 14.00 -34.21 -14.75
N TRP A 553 14.73 -34.70 -15.73
CA TRP A 553 14.66 -34.26 -17.10
C TRP A 553 14.61 -35.46 -18.06
N TRP A 554 14.01 -35.25 -19.23
CA TRP A 554 13.92 -36.26 -20.27
C TRP A 554 13.79 -35.60 -21.64
N ILE A 555 13.89 -36.39 -22.70
CA ILE A 555 13.66 -35.95 -24.08
C ILE A 555 12.47 -36.73 -24.61
N GLU A 556 11.55 -36.04 -25.27
CA GLU A 556 10.37 -36.65 -25.90
C GLU A 556 9.98 -35.82 -27.11
N ASN A 557 9.72 -36.46 -28.26
CA ASN A 557 9.29 -35.80 -29.50
C ASN A 557 10.19 -34.63 -29.94
N GLY A 558 11.51 -34.77 -29.78
CA GLY A 558 12.48 -33.72 -30.14
C GLY A 558 12.49 -32.50 -29.22
N MET A 559 11.85 -32.57 -28.04
CA MET A 559 11.86 -31.51 -27.03
C MET A 559 12.56 -31.98 -25.76
N TYR A 560 13.25 -31.04 -25.11
CA TYR A 560 13.80 -31.20 -23.76
C TYR A 560 12.71 -30.91 -22.73
N TYR A 561 12.38 -31.88 -21.89
CA TYR A 561 11.46 -31.71 -20.78
C TYR A 561 12.18 -31.71 -19.45
N ARG A 562 11.65 -30.93 -18.50
CA ARG A 562 12.09 -30.96 -17.11
C ARG A 562 10.94 -30.80 -16.13
N GLN A 563 11.17 -31.32 -14.93
CA GLN A 563 10.31 -31.15 -13.76
C GLN A 563 11.16 -31.08 -12.50
N TRP A 564 11.07 -29.97 -11.79
CA TRP A 564 11.64 -29.80 -10.45
C TRP A 564 10.74 -30.40 -9.38
N ASN A 565 11.26 -30.62 -8.17
CA ASN A 565 10.44 -31.06 -7.04
C ASN A 565 9.74 -29.89 -6.36
N LEU A 566 10.45 -28.77 -6.17
CA LEU A 566 9.96 -27.60 -5.43
C LEU A 566 9.92 -26.34 -6.32
N TRP A 567 10.98 -26.10 -7.08
CA TRP A 567 11.07 -24.95 -7.98
C TRP A 567 10.03 -25.03 -9.08
N VAL A 568 9.61 -23.87 -9.58
CA VAL A 568 8.67 -23.80 -10.71
C VAL A 568 7.34 -24.52 -10.42
N TYR A 569 6.96 -24.64 -9.14
CA TYR A 569 5.77 -25.37 -8.67
C TYR A 569 5.72 -26.84 -9.10
N GLY A 570 6.88 -27.44 -9.41
CA GLY A 570 6.96 -28.78 -9.97
C GLY A 570 6.21 -28.96 -11.30
N GLU A 571 5.99 -27.88 -12.05
CA GLU A 571 5.37 -27.96 -13.37
C GLU A 571 6.30 -28.67 -14.36
N ILE A 572 5.71 -29.54 -15.18
CA ILE A 572 6.40 -30.11 -16.34
C ILE A 572 6.50 -29.03 -17.42
N LYS A 573 7.72 -28.77 -17.89
CA LYS A 573 7.98 -27.82 -18.97
C LYS A 573 8.77 -28.50 -20.08
N GLY A 574 8.30 -28.36 -21.31
CA GLY A 574 8.98 -28.80 -22.52
C GLY A 574 9.55 -27.60 -23.29
N PHE A 575 10.75 -27.78 -23.84
CA PHE A 575 11.46 -26.76 -24.60
C PHE A 575 12.04 -27.31 -25.90
N TYR A 576 11.90 -26.55 -26.97
CA TYR A 576 12.80 -26.64 -28.10
C TYR A 576 14.12 -25.95 -27.75
N VAL A 577 15.23 -26.50 -28.23
CA VAL A 577 16.57 -26.04 -27.87
C VAL A 577 17.31 -25.59 -29.14
N ILE A 578 17.75 -24.34 -29.14
CA ILE A 578 18.65 -23.80 -30.17
C ILE A 578 20.03 -23.55 -29.56
N MET A 579 21.08 -23.95 -30.27
CA MET A 579 22.47 -23.67 -29.93
C MET A 579 23.05 -22.56 -30.83
N ASP A 580 23.54 -21.48 -30.21
CA ASP A 580 24.34 -20.41 -30.87
C ASP A 580 25.72 -20.34 -30.19
N GLY A 581 26.68 -21.14 -30.68
CA GLY A 581 27.96 -21.33 -30.01
C GLY A 581 27.82 -22.01 -28.65
N ASN A 582 28.26 -21.36 -27.57
CA ASN A 582 28.11 -21.86 -26.20
C ASN A 582 26.82 -21.39 -25.50
N LYS A 583 25.95 -20.68 -26.22
CA LYS A 583 24.66 -20.21 -25.72
C LYS A 583 23.58 -21.20 -26.11
N MET A 584 22.83 -21.66 -25.13
CA MET A 584 21.65 -22.48 -25.31
C MET A 584 20.41 -21.64 -25.08
N LYS A 585 19.53 -21.61 -26.08
CA LYS A 585 18.25 -20.91 -26.03
C LYS A 585 17.10 -21.90 -25.93
N TRP A 586 16.20 -21.66 -24.99
CA TRP A 586 14.98 -22.45 -24.80
C TRP A 586 13.78 -21.73 -25.38
N PHE A 587 12.95 -22.49 -26.11
CA PHE A 587 11.68 -22.01 -26.65
C PHE A 587 10.54 -22.91 -26.19
N ASP A 588 9.40 -22.34 -25.80
CA ASP A 588 8.25 -23.13 -25.33
C ASP A 588 7.49 -23.81 -26.49
N GLY A 589 6.46 -24.59 -26.16
CA GLY A 589 5.60 -25.25 -27.15
C GLY A 589 4.81 -24.31 -28.07
N ASN A 590 4.80 -23.00 -27.79
CA ASN A 590 4.24 -21.97 -28.67
C ASN A 590 5.33 -21.24 -29.49
N ASN A 591 6.55 -21.81 -29.56
CA ASN A 591 7.72 -21.28 -30.25
C ASN A 591 8.27 -19.96 -29.66
N ARG A 592 7.93 -19.62 -28.41
CA ARG A 592 8.33 -18.37 -27.78
C ARG A 592 9.65 -18.52 -27.05
N PHE A 593 10.53 -17.54 -27.15
CA PHE A 593 11.76 -17.52 -26.40
C PHE A 593 11.49 -17.48 -24.89
N VAL A 594 12.12 -18.40 -24.15
CA VAL A 594 11.97 -18.53 -22.71
C VAL A 594 13.23 -18.06 -22.00
N ARG A 595 14.38 -18.66 -22.32
CA ARG A 595 15.61 -18.44 -21.57
C ARG A 595 16.86 -18.63 -22.41
N GLU A 596 17.89 -17.83 -22.16
CA GLU A 596 19.27 -18.09 -22.64
C GLU A 596 20.10 -18.59 -21.45
N LEU A 597 20.85 -19.67 -21.67
CA LEU A 597 21.75 -20.29 -20.71
C LEU A 597 23.14 -20.44 -21.31
N GLN A 598 24.18 -20.28 -20.49
CA GLN A 598 25.56 -20.54 -20.90
C GLN A 598 25.96 -21.96 -20.55
N LEU A 599 26.57 -22.68 -21.50
CA LEU A 599 27.16 -24.00 -21.26
C LEU A 599 28.63 -23.84 -20.85
N LYS A 600 29.03 -24.47 -19.72
CA LYS A 600 30.41 -24.39 -19.23
C LYS A 600 31.33 -25.56 -19.60
N ASN A 601 30.81 -26.76 -19.87
CA ASN A 601 31.63 -27.97 -19.98
C ASN A 601 31.77 -28.55 -21.41
N ASN A 602 31.59 -27.74 -22.46
CA ASN A 602 31.36 -28.28 -23.80
C ASN A 602 32.41 -27.84 -24.83
N GLN A 603 33.66 -28.31 -24.71
CA GLN A 603 34.64 -28.02 -25.76
C GLN A 603 34.49 -28.90 -27.02
N ASP A 604 33.83 -30.07 -27.03
CA ASP A 604 33.83 -30.93 -28.24
C ASP A 604 32.62 -31.91 -28.47
N LYS A 605 31.47 -31.84 -27.77
CA LYS A 605 30.40 -32.87 -27.94
C LYS A 605 29.58 -32.80 -29.24
N LEU A 606 29.61 -31.69 -29.98
CA LEU A 606 28.84 -31.47 -31.22
C LEU A 606 29.72 -31.32 -32.48
N ALA A 607 31.03 -31.60 -32.36
CA ALA A 607 31.90 -31.66 -33.54
C ALA A 607 31.57 -32.93 -34.37
N PRO A 608 31.59 -32.83 -35.72
CA PRO A 608 31.12 -33.89 -36.62
C PRO A 608 31.90 -35.20 -36.52
#